data_AF-A0A9D3YS08-F1
#
_entry.id   AF-A0A9D3YS08-F1
#
_cell.length_a   1.000
_cell.length_b   1.000
_cell.length_c   1.000
_cell.angle_alpha   90.00
_cell.angle_beta   90.00
_cell.angle_gamma   90.00
#
_symmetry.space_group_name_H-M   'P 1'
#
loop_
_entity.id
_entity.type
_entity.pdbx_description
1 polymer ?
#
loop_
_entity_poly.entity_id
_entity_poly.type
_entity_poly.pdbx_seq_one_letter_code
_entity_poly.pdbx_strand_id
1 'polypeptide(L)'
;MADDACNKLRGTYLSIVNSGISPLALNPSTSIKVYNSVVIPKALYGCELWTSISAEDIIKLERSHRFCLKHIQGLPRNTATNFTLCAIHAVPMKTIVDYRKLVFLGQLCNLPNTYMAKHLFNSRLLYYENFDKQHHGFIPDIRALLCKYELHHILDQYIAEGMFPVKSVWKTMLRRHVTQTRNVNLFQECSEKYPFLGSTI
;
A
#
# COMPACT_ATOMS: atom_id res chain seq x y z
N MET A 1 -15.80 -5.85 -3.41
CA MET A 1 -14.57 -5.11 -3.82
C MET A 1 -13.31 -5.90 -3.50
N ALA A 2 -13.10 -6.32 -2.25
CA ALA A 2 -11.90 -7.09 -1.88
C ALA A 2 -11.81 -8.47 -2.56
N ASP A 3 -12.93 -9.17 -2.74
CA ASP A 3 -12.94 -10.48 -3.42
C ASP A 3 -12.57 -10.37 -4.92
N ASP A 4 -13.08 -9.34 -5.61
CA ASP A 4 -12.69 -9.05 -6.99
C ASP A 4 -11.20 -8.72 -7.10
N ALA A 5 -10.67 -7.89 -6.19
CA ALA A 5 -9.24 -7.61 -6.11
C ALA A 5 -8.40 -8.88 -5.83
N CYS A 6 -8.87 -9.77 -4.95
CA CYS A 6 -8.23 -11.07 -4.69
C CYS A 6 -8.21 -11.95 -5.94
N ASN A 7 -9.33 -12.02 -6.67
CA ASN A 7 -9.45 -12.80 -7.90
C ASN A 7 -8.54 -12.24 -9.00
N LYS A 8 -8.52 -10.92 -9.18
CA LYS A 8 -7.61 -10.24 -10.12
C LYS A 8 -6.15 -10.49 -9.77
N LEU A 9 -5.81 -10.45 -8.48
CA LEU A 9 -4.45 -10.68 -8.01
C LEU A 9 -3.98 -12.11 -8.32
N ARG A 10 -4.75 -13.13 -7.93
CA ARG A 10 -4.39 -14.54 -8.19
C ARG A 10 -4.46 -14.88 -9.66
N GLY A 11 -5.55 -14.49 -10.34
CA GLY A 11 -5.76 -14.79 -11.75
C GLY A 11 -4.70 -14.16 -12.65
N THR A 12 -4.35 -12.89 -12.42
CA THR A 12 -3.29 -12.23 -13.20
C THR A 12 -1.94 -12.88 -12.93
N TYR A 13 -1.63 -13.20 -11.67
CA TYR A 13 -0.39 -13.89 -11.33
C TYR A 13 -0.28 -15.25 -12.01
N LEU A 14 -1.30 -16.10 -11.89
CA LEU A 14 -1.30 -17.43 -12.50
C LEU A 14 -1.26 -17.37 -14.02
N SER A 15 -1.91 -16.39 -14.63
CA SER A 15 -1.80 -16.14 -16.07
C SER A 15 -0.36 -15.85 -16.49
N ILE A 16 0.36 -15.01 -15.72
CA ILE A 16 1.77 -14.68 -15.99
C ILE A 16 2.67 -15.91 -15.83
N VAL A 17 2.44 -16.70 -14.78
CA VAL A 17 3.19 -17.94 -14.53
C VAL A 17 3.00 -18.94 -15.68
N ASN A 18 1.76 -19.11 -16.14
CA ASN A 18 1.43 -19.99 -17.26
C ASN A 18 1.99 -19.52 -18.60
N SER A 19 2.35 -18.24 -18.74
CA SER A 19 3.03 -17.69 -19.92
C SER A 19 4.56 -17.86 -19.91
N GLY A 20 5.12 -18.64 -18.97
CA GLY A 20 6.54 -19.02 -18.94
C GLY A 20 7.38 -18.35 -17.85
N ILE A 21 6.78 -17.48 -17.03
CA ILE A 21 7.43 -16.87 -15.86
C ILE A 21 7.23 -17.81 -14.67
N SER A 22 7.80 -19.01 -14.77
CA SER A 22 7.69 -20.01 -13.70
C SER A 22 8.70 -19.72 -12.57
N PRO A 23 8.42 -20.13 -11.32
CA PRO A 23 9.36 -19.98 -10.19
C PRO A 23 10.71 -20.68 -10.39
N LEU A 24 10.76 -21.65 -11.33
CA LEU A 24 11.97 -22.40 -11.66
C LEU A 24 12.76 -21.74 -12.80
N ALA A 25 12.13 -20.90 -13.60
CA ALA A 25 12.76 -20.25 -14.76
C ALA A 25 13.38 -18.89 -14.43
N LEU A 26 12.86 -18.19 -13.42
CA LEU A 26 13.30 -16.83 -13.06
C LEU A 26 13.69 -16.73 -11.59
N ASN A 27 14.72 -15.95 -11.31
CA ASN A 27 15.10 -15.67 -9.93
C ASN A 27 13.94 -14.96 -9.18
N PRO A 28 13.74 -15.24 -7.87
CA PRO A 28 12.65 -14.63 -7.10
C PRO A 28 12.67 -13.09 -7.13
N SER A 29 13.86 -12.48 -7.19
CA SER A 29 14.07 -11.03 -7.24
C SER A 29 13.57 -10.37 -8.54
N THR A 30 13.53 -11.10 -9.66
CA THR A 30 12.98 -10.61 -10.94
C THR A 30 11.49 -10.87 -11.00
N SER A 31 11.06 -12.05 -10.56
CA SER A 31 9.64 -12.41 -10.46
C SER A 31 8.86 -11.44 -9.57
N ILE A 32 9.44 -10.98 -8.45
CA ILE A 32 8.80 -9.96 -7.61
C ILE A 32 8.71 -8.59 -8.29
N LYS A 33 9.67 -8.21 -9.14
CA LYS A 33 9.60 -6.97 -9.93
C LYS A 33 8.45 -7.03 -10.93
N VAL A 34 8.31 -8.14 -11.65
CA VAL A 34 7.19 -8.37 -12.58
C VAL A 34 5.85 -8.37 -11.84
N TYR A 35 5.80 -9.04 -10.69
CA TYR A 35 4.62 -9.05 -9.82
C TYR A 35 4.21 -7.62 -9.41
N ASN A 36 5.17 -6.81 -8.97
CA ASN A 36 4.94 -5.43 -8.56
C ASN A 36 4.59 -4.50 -9.73
N SER A 37 5.06 -4.77 -10.95
CA SER A 37 4.80 -3.94 -12.13
C SER A 37 3.50 -4.29 -12.85
N VAL A 38 3.03 -5.54 -12.78
CA VAL A 38 1.85 -6.00 -13.53
C VAL A 38 0.70 -6.41 -12.63
N VAL A 39 0.95 -7.30 -11.67
CA VAL A 39 -0.12 -7.91 -10.85
C VAL A 39 -0.68 -6.91 -9.86
N ILE A 40 0.20 -6.24 -9.10
CA ILE A 40 -0.22 -5.28 -8.06
C ILE A 40 -1.02 -4.10 -8.65
N PRO A 41 -0.58 -3.43 -9.74
CA PRO A 41 -1.34 -2.35 -10.34
C PRO A 41 -2.71 -2.77 -10.86
N LYS A 42 -2.81 -3.95 -11.49
CA LYS A 42 -4.09 -4.47 -12.01
C LYS A 42 -5.07 -4.86 -10.91
N ALA A 43 -4.58 -5.48 -9.84
CA ALA A 43 -5.42 -5.91 -8.73
C ALA A 43 -5.91 -4.75 -7.85
N LEU A 44 -5.07 -3.74 -7.64
CA LEU A 44 -5.34 -2.60 -6.76
C LEU A 44 -5.75 -1.34 -7.52
N TYR A 45 -6.31 -1.49 -8.72
CA TYR A 45 -6.85 -0.36 -9.46
C TYR A 45 -8.05 0.24 -8.71
N GLY A 46 -8.01 1.55 -8.42
CA GLY A 46 -9.07 2.25 -7.70
C GLY A 46 -9.07 2.02 -6.18
N CYS A 47 -8.05 1.37 -5.62
CA CYS A 47 -7.99 1.09 -4.18
C CYS A 47 -7.90 2.35 -3.30
N GLU A 48 -7.44 3.45 -3.88
CA GLU A 48 -7.38 4.77 -3.26
C GLU A 48 -8.75 5.30 -2.83
N LEU A 49 -9.83 4.83 -3.45
CA LEU A 49 -11.21 5.21 -3.12
C LEU A 49 -11.93 4.20 -2.23
N TRP A 50 -11.27 3.12 -1.81
CA TRP A 50 -11.89 2.12 -0.93
C TRP A 50 -12.10 2.71 0.47
N THR A 51 -13.31 3.15 0.77
CA THR A 51 -13.69 3.65 2.10
C THR A 51 -14.26 2.51 2.96
N SER A 52 -13.94 2.50 4.26
CA SER A 52 -14.50 1.54 5.23
C SER A 52 -14.21 0.06 4.93
N ILE A 53 -13.00 -0.26 4.44
CA ILE A 53 -12.59 -1.65 4.28
C ILE A 53 -12.52 -2.35 5.64
N SER A 54 -13.17 -3.51 5.74
CA SER A 54 -13.14 -4.33 6.94
C SER A 54 -11.75 -4.94 7.17
N ALA A 55 -11.43 -5.25 8.43
CA ALA A 55 -10.21 -5.97 8.76
C ALA A 55 -10.16 -7.35 8.06
N GLU A 56 -11.30 -8.00 7.90
CA GLU A 56 -11.44 -9.29 7.23
C GLU A 56 -11.06 -9.22 5.74
N ASP A 57 -11.49 -8.16 5.06
CA ASP A 57 -11.17 -7.94 3.65
C ASP A 57 -9.67 -7.76 3.42
N ILE A 58 -9.01 -7.00 4.29
CA ILE A 58 -7.55 -6.87 4.27
C ILE A 58 -6.89 -8.22 4.51
N ILE A 59 -7.37 -9.02 5.46
CA ILE A 59 -6.81 -10.35 5.73
C ILE A 59 -6.96 -11.26 4.52
N LYS A 60 -8.11 -11.25 3.83
CA LYS A 60 -8.33 -12.00 2.59
C LYS A 60 -7.36 -11.57 1.51
N LEU A 61 -7.19 -10.27 1.32
CA LEU A 61 -6.27 -9.71 0.33
C LEU A 61 -4.81 -10.06 0.65
N GLU A 62 -4.42 -10.01 1.92
CA GLU A 62 -3.10 -10.41 2.41
C GLU A 62 -2.87 -11.93 2.23
N ARG A 63 -3.89 -12.77 2.41
CA ARG A 63 -3.80 -14.22 2.11
C ARG A 63 -3.56 -14.45 0.63
N SER A 64 -4.25 -13.72 -0.25
CA SER A 64 -4.06 -13.80 -1.70
C SER A 64 -2.68 -13.32 -2.13
N HIS A 65 -2.20 -12.21 -1.57
CA HIS A 65 -0.85 -11.70 -1.78
C HIS A 65 0.21 -12.74 -1.42
N ARG A 66 0.14 -13.29 -0.19
CA ARG A 66 1.06 -14.30 0.31
C ARG A 66 1.07 -15.58 -0.52
N PHE A 67 -0.09 -15.99 -1.04
CA PHE A 67 -0.16 -17.13 -1.95
C PHE A 67 0.77 -16.93 -3.17
N CYS A 68 0.69 -15.76 -3.82
CA CYS A 68 1.56 -15.42 -4.94
C CYS A 68 3.03 -15.35 -4.52
N LEU A 69 3.34 -14.69 -3.40
CA LEU A 69 4.72 -14.53 -2.94
C LEU A 69 5.39 -15.85 -2.58
N LYS A 70 4.66 -16.76 -1.92
CA LYS A 70 5.16 -18.11 -1.61
C LYS A 70 5.43 -18.90 -2.89
N HIS A 71 4.51 -18.79 -3.85
CA HIS A 71 4.69 -19.44 -5.14
C HIS A 71 5.89 -18.88 -5.91
N ILE A 72 6.15 -17.56 -5.87
CA ILE A 72 7.35 -16.95 -6.49
C ILE A 72 8.64 -17.52 -5.89
N GLN A 73 8.64 -17.79 -4.58
CA GLN A 73 9.82 -18.25 -3.84
C GLN A 73 9.95 -19.77 -3.75
N GLY A 74 8.97 -20.54 -4.25
CA GLY A 74 8.92 -22.00 -4.04
C GLY A 74 8.71 -22.42 -2.58
N LEU A 75 8.14 -21.55 -1.74
CA LEU A 75 7.96 -21.80 -0.31
C LEU A 75 6.72 -22.67 -0.02
N PRO A 76 6.79 -23.55 1.00
CA PRO A 76 5.62 -24.32 1.44
C PRO A 76 4.45 -23.44 1.88
N ARG A 77 3.22 -23.97 1.76
CA ARG A 77 1.98 -23.26 2.14
C ARG A 77 1.98 -22.78 3.58
N ASN A 78 2.62 -23.52 4.49
CA ASN A 78 2.63 -23.25 5.94
C ASN A 78 3.71 -22.25 6.38
N THR A 79 4.51 -21.72 5.45
CA THR A 79 5.59 -20.78 5.77
C THR A 79 5.06 -19.51 6.45
N ALA A 80 5.79 -19.00 7.43
CA ALA A 80 5.43 -17.79 8.16
C ALA A 80 5.31 -16.56 7.24
N THR A 81 4.35 -15.68 7.54
CA THR A 81 4.09 -14.45 6.77
C THR A 81 5.29 -13.53 6.74
N ASN A 82 5.85 -13.22 7.91
CA ASN A 82 6.92 -12.23 8.02
C ASN A 82 8.16 -12.70 7.25
N PHE A 83 8.48 -13.99 7.33
CA PHE A 83 9.56 -14.61 6.53
C PHE A 83 9.31 -14.46 5.03
N THR A 84 8.10 -14.79 4.55
CA THR A 84 7.72 -14.69 3.13
C THR A 84 7.91 -13.26 2.60
N LEU A 85 7.59 -12.25 3.40
CA LEU A 85 7.74 -10.84 3.03
C LEU A 85 9.21 -10.40 3.06
N CYS A 86 9.93 -10.75 4.13
CA CYS A 86 11.32 -10.33 4.31
C CYS A 86 12.27 -10.92 3.28
N ALA A 87 12.10 -12.21 2.93
CA ALA A 87 13.00 -12.92 2.01
C ALA A 87 13.11 -12.30 0.60
N ILE A 88 12.11 -11.53 0.17
CA ILE A 88 12.08 -10.85 -1.13
C ILE A 88 11.83 -9.34 -1.01
N HIS A 89 11.98 -8.78 0.19
CA HIS A 89 11.69 -7.37 0.50
C HIS A 89 10.30 -6.90 0.02
N ALA A 90 9.30 -7.77 0.12
CA ALA A 90 7.92 -7.45 -0.23
C ALA A 90 7.22 -6.68 0.89
N VAL A 91 6.25 -5.85 0.50
CA VAL A 91 5.51 -4.96 1.40
C VAL A 91 4.12 -5.54 1.65
N PRO A 92 3.61 -5.56 2.90
CA PRO A 92 2.25 -6.02 3.18
C PRO A 92 1.20 -5.27 2.35
N MET A 93 0.14 -5.97 1.98
CA MET A 93 -0.88 -5.42 1.10
C MET A 93 -1.58 -4.19 1.69
N LYS A 94 -1.84 -4.22 3.01
CA LYS A 94 -2.40 -3.05 3.71
C LYS A 94 -1.53 -1.81 3.52
N THR A 95 -0.21 -1.96 3.61
CA THR A 95 0.74 -0.87 3.44
C THR A 95 0.76 -0.36 1.99
N ILE A 96 0.62 -1.26 1.00
CA ILE A 96 0.51 -0.85 -0.41
C ILE A 96 -0.75 -0.02 -0.65
N VAL A 97 -1.89 -0.43 -0.09
CA VAL A 97 -3.16 0.33 -0.20
C VAL A 97 -3.04 1.69 0.50
N ASP A 98 -2.50 1.71 1.73
CA ASP A 98 -2.29 2.95 2.49
C ASP A 98 -1.39 3.93 1.72
N TYR A 99 -0.30 3.43 1.14
CA TYR A 99 0.61 4.22 0.30
C TYR A 99 -0.12 4.83 -0.91
N ARG A 100 -0.94 4.04 -1.61
CA ARG A 100 -1.69 4.52 -2.79
C ARG A 100 -2.71 5.59 -2.44
N LYS A 101 -3.44 5.43 -1.34
CA LYS A 101 -4.36 6.45 -0.80
C LYS A 101 -3.65 7.78 -0.54
N LEU A 102 -2.50 7.73 0.14
CA LEU A 102 -1.71 8.93 0.45
C LEU A 102 -1.08 9.56 -0.79
N VAL A 103 -0.65 8.76 -1.78
CA VAL A 103 -0.19 9.29 -3.07
C VAL A 103 -1.33 10.01 -3.79
N PHE A 104 -2.54 9.44 -3.78
CA PHE A 104 -3.72 10.04 -4.39
C PHE A 104 -4.11 11.37 -3.72
N LEU A 105 -4.07 11.44 -2.37
CA LEU A 105 -4.21 12.71 -1.64
C LEU A 105 -3.25 13.77 -2.17
N GLY A 106 -1.96 13.44 -2.26
CA GLY A 106 -0.96 14.40 -2.72
C GLY A 106 -1.16 14.80 -4.18
N GLN A 107 -1.77 13.96 -5.01
CA GLN A 107 -2.18 14.36 -6.37
C GLN A 107 -3.33 15.37 -6.31
N LEU A 108 -4.35 15.14 -5.47
CA LEU A 108 -5.49 16.06 -5.32
C LEU A 108 -5.06 17.45 -4.81
N CYS A 109 -4.22 17.50 -3.78
CA CYS A 109 -3.74 18.77 -3.22
C CYS A 109 -2.87 19.56 -4.23
N ASN A 110 -2.08 18.87 -5.04
CA ASN A 110 -1.20 19.47 -6.05
C ASN A 110 -1.89 19.78 -7.39
N LEU A 111 -3.19 19.49 -7.56
CA LEU A 111 -3.90 19.88 -8.77
C LEU A 111 -3.96 21.42 -8.89
N PRO A 112 -4.00 21.98 -10.11
CA PRO A 112 -4.36 23.39 -10.29
C PRO A 112 -5.78 23.68 -9.79
N ASN A 113 -6.01 24.89 -9.30
CA ASN A 113 -7.34 25.33 -8.85
C ASN A 113 -8.36 25.50 -9.99
N THR A 114 -8.01 25.18 -11.24
CA THR A 114 -8.95 25.14 -12.37
C THR A 114 -9.75 23.84 -12.42
N TYR A 115 -9.29 22.80 -11.73
CA TYR A 115 -9.92 21.49 -11.76
C TYR A 115 -11.06 21.39 -10.75
N MET A 116 -12.25 21.03 -11.24
CA MET A 116 -13.44 20.79 -10.40
C MET A 116 -13.18 19.77 -9.28
N ALA A 117 -12.37 18.74 -9.56
CA ALA A 117 -11.99 17.73 -8.56
C ALA A 117 -11.30 18.35 -7.33
N LYS A 118 -10.46 19.37 -7.53
CA LYS A 118 -9.79 20.08 -6.43
C LYS A 118 -10.76 20.95 -5.65
N HIS A 119 -11.67 21.65 -6.32
CA HIS A 119 -12.72 22.43 -5.65
C HIS A 119 -13.60 21.53 -4.79
N LEU A 120 -14.06 20.41 -5.33
CA LEU A 120 -14.88 19.45 -4.59
C LEU A 120 -14.13 18.87 -3.39
N PHE A 121 -12.85 18.53 -3.58
CA PHE A 121 -11.99 18.05 -2.49
C PHE A 121 -11.83 19.10 -1.39
N ASN A 122 -11.44 20.33 -1.75
CA ASN A 122 -11.26 21.42 -0.79
C ASN A 122 -12.57 21.78 -0.06
N SER A 123 -13.69 21.82 -0.79
CA SER A 123 -15.01 22.06 -0.20
C SER A 123 -15.36 21.00 0.84
N ARG A 124 -15.18 19.72 0.51
CA ARG A 124 -15.42 18.61 1.46
C ARG A 124 -14.45 18.61 2.64
N LEU A 125 -13.19 18.94 2.40
CA LEU A 125 -12.16 19.03 3.44
C LEU A 125 -12.51 20.14 4.44
N LEU A 126 -12.79 21.35 3.96
CA LEU A 126 -13.17 22.48 4.81
C LEU A 126 -14.48 22.22 5.55
N TYR A 127 -15.45 21.57 4.91
CA TYR A 127 -16.69 21.20 5.57
C TYR A 127 -16.45 20.23 6.74
N TYR A 128 -15.62 19.21 6.53
CA TYR A 128 -15.24 18.24 7.56
C TYR A 128 -14.52 18.89 8.75
N GLU A 129 -13.67 19.89 8.51
CA GLU A 129 -12.97 20.60 9.59
C GLU A 129 -13.89 21.52 10.40
N ASN A 130 -14.89 22.14 9.76
CA ASN A 130 -15.72 23.17 10.39
C ASN A 130 -17.00 22.66 11.06
N PHE A 131 -17.64 21.62 10.52
CA PHE A 131 -19.03 21.30 10.89
C PHE A 131 -19.23 19.92 11.48
N ASP A 132 -18.59 18.86 10.98
CA ASP A 132 -18.82 17.53 11.50
C ASP A 132 -17.69 16.52 11.22
N LYS A 133 -17.27 15.82 12.28
CA LYS A 133 -16.31 14.70 12.20
C LYS A 133 -17.01 13.34 11.98
N GLN A 134 -18.34 13.29 11.98
CA GLN A 134 -19.14 12.06 11.82
C GLN A 134 -19.32 11.60 10.36
N HIS A 135 -18.66 12.23 9.39
CA HIS A 135 -18.72 11.74 8.03
C HIS A 135 -17.93 10.43 7.86
N HIS A 136 -18.53 9.47 7.16
CA HIS A 136 -17.83 8.33 6.56
C HIS A 136 -17.40 8.71 5.14
N GLY A 137 -16.18 8.36 4.74
CA GLY A 137 -15.71 8.65 3.38
C GLY A 137 -14.20 8.76 3.25
N PHE A 138 -13.75 9.42 2.19
CA PHE A 138 -12.33 9.56 1.87
C PHE A 138 -11.58 10.46 2.86
N ILE A 139 -12.13 11.63 3.22
CA ILE A 139 -11.49 12.60 4.14
C ILE A 139 -11.17 12.01 5.53
N PRO A 140 -12.12 11.41 6.27
CA PRO A 140 -11.83 10.84 7.59
C PRO A 140 -10.83 9.67 7.51
N ASP A 141 -10.90 8.85 6.46
CA ASP A 141 -9.97 7.73 6.23
C ASP A 141 -8.54 8.25 5.97
N ILE A 142 -8.41 9.30 5.16
CA ILE A 142 -7.12 9.98 4.94
C ILE A 142 -6.59 10.62 6.23
N ARG A 143 -7.44 11.31 7.01
CA ARG A 143 -7.05 11.87 8.31
C ARG A 143 -6.52 10.78 9.24
N ALA A 144 -7.22 9.64 9.35
CA ALA A 144 -6.77 8.51 10.15
C ALA A 144 -5.43 7.92 9.65
N LEU A 145 -5.24 7.82 8.33
CA LEU A 145 -3.96 7.38 7.74
C LEU A 145 -2.82 8.37 8.02
N LEU A 146 -3.07 9.66 7.87
CA LEU A 146 -2.06 10.69 8.16
C LEU A 146 -1.68 10.68 9.64
N CYS A 147 -2.64 10.50 10.56
CA CYS A 147 -2.34 10.31 11.98
C CYS A 147 -1.51 9.05 12.21
N LYS A 148 -1.89 7.91 11.62
CA LYS A 148 -1.17 6.63 11.72
C LYS A 148 0.30 6.72 11.31
N TYR A 149 0.63 7.55 10.32
CA TYR A 149 1.99 7.74 9.81
C TYR A 149 2.65 9.03 10.30
N GLU A 150 2.03 9.75 11.24
CA GLU A 150 2.55 11.00 11.82
C GLU A 150 2.74 12.14 10.79
N LEU A 151 1.92 12.14 9.74
CA LEU A 151 1.96 13.11 8.63
C LEU A 151 0.80 14.12 8.66
N HIS A 152 0.02 14.16 9.75
CA HIS A 152 -1.16 15.02 9.87
C HIS A 152 -0.84 16.52 9.73
N HIS A 153 0.32 16.95 10.25
CA HIS A 153 0.81 18.33 10.15
C HIS A 153 0.88 18.86 8.70
N ILE A 154 1.13 18.00 7.72
CA ILE A 154 1.17 18.40 6.30
C ILE A 154 -0.21 18.82 5.79
N LEU A 155 -1.26 18.11 6.23
CA LEU A 155 -2.62 18.45 5.86
C LEU A 155 -3.08 19.72 6.60
N ASP A 156 -2.67 19.89 7.86
CA ASP A 156 -2.97 21.10 8.63
C ASP A 156 -2.33 22.34 7.99
N GLN A 157 -1.08 22.23 7.56
CA GLN A 157 -0.41 23.29 6.80
C GLN A 157 -1.12 23.57 5.47
N TYR A 158 -1.58 22.54 4.76
CA TYR A 158 -2.34 22.72 3.52
C TYR A 158 -3.67 23.46 3.76
N ILE A 159 -4.36 23.19 4.87
CA ILE A 159 -5.61 23.87 5.22
C ILE A 159 -5.34 25.34 5.58
N ALA A 160 -4.27 25.60 6.34
CA ALA A 160 -3.94 26.95 6.81
C ALA A 160 -3.35 27.85 5.71
N GLU A 161 -2.42 27.32 4.91
CA GLU A 161 -1.61 28.10 3.97
C GLU A 161 -1.94 27.80 2.49
N GLY A 162 -2.71 26.76 2.21
CA GLY A 162 -2.95 26.27 0.84
C GLY A 162 -1.73 25.58 0.21
N MET A 163 -0.66 25.39 0.99
CA MET A 163 0.62 24.86 0.52
C MET A 163 0.72 23.35 0.79
N PHE A 164 1.00 22.57 -0.25
CA PHE A 164 1.23 21.13 -0.13
C PHE A 164 2.62 20.78 -0.69
N PRO A 165 3.33 19.78 -0.13
CA PRO A 165 4.61 19.36 -0.67
C PRO A 165 4.52 18.96 -2.14
N VAL A 166 5.48 19.42 -2.94
CA VAL A 166 5.58 19.04 -4.35
C VAL A 166 5.65 17.52 -4.51
N LYS A 167 5.11 17.01 -5.62
CA LYS A 167 4.90 15.57 -5.88
C LYS A 167 6.12 14.68 -5.60
N SER A 168 7.34 15.14 -5.94
CA SER A 168 8.58 14.40 -5.71
C SER A 168 8.93 14.30 -4.21
N VAL A 169 8.83 15.42 -3.49
CA VAL A 169 9.07 15.51 -2.05
C VAL A 169 8.03 14.67 -1.32
N TRP A 170 6.76 14.80 -1.66
CA TRP A 170 5.68 14.01 -1.05
C TRP A 170 5.90 12.50 -1.20
N LYS A 171 6.21 12.03 -2.41
CA LYS A 171 6.49 10.61 -2.65
C LYS A 171 7.70 10.11 -1.86
N THR A 172 8.72 10.95 -1.67
CA THR A 172 9.92 10.61 -0.90
C THR A 172 9.59 10.48 0.58
N MET A 173 8.84 11.43 1.14
CA MET A 173 8.33 11.36 2.51
C MET A 173 7.50 10.09 2.74
N LEU A 174 6.57 9.79 1.84
CA LEU A 174 5.75 8.58 1.95
C LEU A 174 6.58 7.30 1.91
N ARG A 175 7.59 7.19 1.05
CA ARG A 175 8.48 6.02 1.03
C ARG A 175 9.20 5.83 2.36
N ARG A 176 9.63 6.93 2.99
CA ARG A 176 10.29 6.91 4.30
C ARG A 176 9.33 6.47 5.41
N HIS A 177 8.19 7.13 5.56
CA HIS A 177 7.28 6.91 6.68
C HIS A 177 6.39 5.67 6.53
N VAL A 178 5.99 5.33 5.31
CA VAL A 178 5.03 4.23 5.07
C VAL A 178 5.72 2.92 4.76
N THR A 179 6.75 2.95 3.90
CA THR A 179 7.41 1.73 3.39
C THR A 179 8.63 1.34 4.21
N GLN A 180 9.53 2.28 4.51
CA GLN A 180 10.78 1.98 5.22
C GLN A 180 10.55 1.66 6.70
N THR A 181 9.76 2.47 7.42
CA THR A 181 9.42 2.20 8.83
C THR A 181 8.80 0.80 9.01
N ARG A 182 7.92 0.39 8.10
CA ARG A 182 7.28 -0.93 8.16
C ARG A 182 8.24 -2.08 7.86
N ASN A 183 9.10 -1.91 6.85
CA ASN A 183 10.07 -2.95 6.48
C ASN A 183 11.11 -3.16 7.58
N VAL A 184 11.62 -2.09 8.21
CA VAL A 184 12.56 -2.19 9.33
C VAL A 184 11.93 -2.97 10.49
N ASN A 185 10.69 -2.65 10.87
CA ASN A 185 9.99 -3.37 11.93
C ASN A 185 9.79 -4.86 11.58
N LEU A 186 9.44 -5.19 10.33
CA LEU A 186 9.28 -6.58 9.88
C LEU A 186 10.60 -7.36 9.90
N PHE A 187 11.71 -6.73 9.52
CA PHE A 187 13.04 -7.33 9.58
C PHE A 187 13.47 -7.59 11.02
N GLN A 188 13.23 -6.63 11.91
CA GLN A 188 13.54 -6.78 13.33
C GLN A 188 12.71 -7.90 13.98
N GLU A 189 11.40 -7.94 13.74
CA GLU A 189 10.52 -9.04 14.18
C GLU A 189 10.97 -10.41 13.65
N CYS A 190 11.47 -10.47 12.40
CA CYS A 190 12.01 -11.71 11.84
C CYS A 190 13.33 -12.12 12.48
N SER A 191 14.22 -11.16 12.72
CA SER A 191 15.52 -11.40 13.35
C SER A 191 15.36 -11.91 14.78
N GLU A 192 14.41 -11.34 15.53
CA GLU A 192 14.09 -11.77 16.90
C GLU A 192 13.48 -13.18 16.94
N LYS A 193 12.63 -13.50 15.95
CA LYS A 193 11.93 -14.79 15.89
C LYS A 193 12.75 -15.92 15.25
N TYR A 194 13.73 -15.56 14.42
CA TYR A 194 14.58 -16.50 13.67
C TYR A 194 16.05 -16.05 13.72
N PRO A 195 16.72 -16.19 14.88
CA PRO A 195 18.08 -15.68 15.11
C PRO A 195 19.16 -16.30 14.21
N PHE A 196 18.89 -17.45 13.59
CA PHE A 196 19.81 -18.14 12.66
C PHE A 196 20.03 -17.38 11.33
N LEU A 197 19.29 -16.32 11.05
CA LEU A 197 19.44 -15.48 9.84
C LEU A 197 20.48 -14.36 10.00
N GLY A 198 20.97 -14.08 11.21
CA GLY A 198 21.94 -13.02 11.49
C GLY A 198 23.40 -13.40 11.25
N SER A 199 23.71 -14.67 10.95
CA SER A 199 25.08 -15.20 10.88
C SER A 199 25.60 -15.43 9.46
N THR A 200 24.93 -14.88 8.43
CA THR A 200 25.44 -14.95 7.05
C THR A 200 25.04 -13.70 6.27
N ILE A 201 25.66 -12.58 6.62
CA ILE A 201 25.94 -11.46 5.71
C ILE A 201 27.43 -11.19 5.80
#